data_AF-M4IT47-F1
#
_entry.id   AF-M4IT47-F1
#
_cell.length_a   1.000
_cell.length_b   1.000
_cell.length_c   1.000
_cell.angle_alpha   90.00
_cell.angle_beta   90.00
_cell.angle_gamma   90.00
#
_symmetry.space_group_name_H-M   'P 1'
#
loop_
_entity.id
_entity.type
_entity.pdbx_description
1 polymer ?
#
loop_
_entity_poly.entity_id
_entity_poly.type
_entity_poly.pdbx_seq_one_letter_code
_entity_poly.pdbx_strand_id
1 'polypeptide(L)'
;KKANELTVLCDAKVSIIMFSSTGKLHEFISPSTTTKQLFDQYQKTLGIDLWSSHYERMQENLKKLKDINRKLRREIRQRTGESLNDLSYEDLLRLQEDMEISLKIIRDRKYKVIGNQIETYKKKVRNVEEIHRNLLHEFVEPLAY
;
A
#
# COMPACT_ATOMS: atom_id res chain seq x y z
N LYS A 1 20.79 0.24 39.21
CA LYS A 1 21.80 0.13 40.30
C LYS A 1 21.43 -0.99 41.29
N LYS A 2 20.38 -0.85 42.11
CA LYS A 2 19.94 -1.91 43.06
C LYS A 2 19.71 -3.28 42.41
N ALA A 3 19.09 -3.32 41.24
CA ALA A 3 18.87 -4.57 40.50
C ALA A 3 20.18 -5.29 40.14
N ASN A 4 21.23 -4.53 39.81
CA ASN A 4 22.56 -5.08 39.52
C ASN A 4 23.27 -5.56 40.78
N GLU A 5 23.12 -4.85 41.89
CA GLU A 5 23.63 -5.28 43.21
C GLU A 5 22.98 -6.61 43.62
N LEU A 6 21.66 -6.75 43.42
CA LEU A 6 20.92 -7.99 43.70
C LEU A 6 21.41 -9.17 42.86
N THR A 7 21.64 -8.96 41.55
CA THR A 7 22.19 -9.97 40.64
C THR A 7 23.54 -10.48 41.13
N VAL A 8 24.44 -9.59 41.55
CA VAL A 8 25.80 -9.97 41.97
C VAL A 8 25.81 -10.63 43.36
N LEU A 9 25.07 -10.10 44.33
CA LEU A 9 25.10 -10.60 45.71
C LEU A 9 24.38 -11.93 45.90
N CYS A 10 23.34 -12.18 45.12
CA CYS A 10 22.47 -13.35 45.31
C CYS A 10 22.51 -14.34 44.14
N ASP A 11 23.35 -14.11 43.13
CA ASP A 11 23.31 -14.85 41.85
C ASP A 11 21.90 -14.91 41.23
N ALA A 12 21.14 -13.83 41.42
CA ALA A 12 19.74 -13.75 41.03
C ALA A 12 19.59 -13.28 39.57
N LYS A 13 18.71 -13.94 38.81
CA LYS A 13 18.30 -13.49 37.47
C LYS A 13 17.18 -12.46 37.60
N VAL A 14 17.49 -11.21 37.29
CA VAL A 14 16.59 -10.06 37.39
C VAL A 14 16.40 -9.41 36.01
N SER A 15 15.16 -9.11 35.64
CA SER A 15 14.82 -8.23 34.51
C SER A 15 13.80 -7.19 34.97
N ILE A 16 13.97 -5.95 34.47
CA ILE A 16 13.10 -4.82 34.76
C ILE A 16 12.74 -4.13 33.44
N ILE A 17 11.44 -3.98 33.21
CA ILE A 17 10.87 -3.24 32.08
C ILE A 17 10.14 -2.02 32.65
N MET A 18 10.51 -0.83 32.18
CA MET A 18 9.89 0.44 32.59
C MET A 18 9.46 1.25 31.38
N PHE A 19 8.24 1.78 31.45
CA PHE A 19 7.75 2.78 30.50
C PHE A 19 7.68 4.13 31.19
N SER A 20 8.35 5.13 30.61
CA SER A 20 8.20 6.52 31.05
C SER A 20 6.83 7.07 30.68
N SER A 21 6.45 8.21 31.27
CA SER A 21 5.19 8.91 30.92
C SER A 21 5.11 9.34 29.45
N THR A 22 6.24 9.43 28.76
CA THR A 22 6.31 9.73 27.31
C THR A 22 6.26 8.48 26.44
N GLY A 23 6.11 7.29 27.03
CA GLY A 23 6.07 6.01 26.32
C GLY A 23 7.44 5.43 25.96
N LYS A 24 8.55 6.08 26.36
CA LYS A 24 9.89 5.52 26.13
C LYS A 24 10.14 4.30 27.00
N LEU A 25 10.54 3.20 26.37
CA LEU A 25 10.92 1.94 27.01
C LEU A 25 12.35 2.03 27.55
N HIS A 26 12.53 1.65 28.81
CA HIS A 26 13.80 1.45 29.48
C HIS A 26 13.85 0.03 30.04
N GLU A 27 14.91 -0.71 29.72
CA GLU A 27 15.08 -2.09 30.14
C GLU A 27 16.40 -2.25 30.91
N PHE A 28 16.37 -3.08 31.94
CA PHE A 28 17.56 -3.65 32.57
C PHE A 28 17.41 -5.16 32.59
N ILE A 29 18.48 -5.86 32.25
CA ILE A 29 18.56 -7.31 32.40
C ILE A 29 19.89 -7.73 33.01
N SER A 30 19.82 -8.75 33.86
CA SER A 30 21.00 -9.36 34.46
C SER A 30 21.93 -9.92 33.35
N PRO A 31 23.25 -9.70 33.44
CA PRO A 31 24.19 -10.16 32.41
C PRO A 31 24.19 -11.68 32.15
N SER A 32 23.74 -12.47 33.13
CA SER A 32 23.68 -13.93 33.08
C SER A 32 22.46 -14.49 32.32
N THR A 33 21.58 -13.65 31.78
CA THR A 33 20.36 -14.07 31.07
C THR A 33 19.99 -13.10 29.96
N THR A 34 19.19 -13.58 29.02
CA THR A 34 18.55 -12.75 27.98
C THR A 34 17.07 -12.52 28.29
N THR A 35 16.48 -11.49 27.69
CA THR A 35 15.07 -11.13 27.90
C THR A 35 14.19 -12.31 27.53
N LYS A 36 14.44 -12.89 26.36
CA LYS A 36 13.79 -14.11 25.89
C LYS A 36 13.83 -15.24 26.93
N GLN A 37 15.02 -15.59 27.45
CA GLN A 37 15.15 -16.68 28.43
C GLN A 37 14.35 -16.43 29.71
N LEU A 38 14.28 -15.18 30.18
CA LEU A 38 13.53 -14.83 31.38
C LEU A 38 12.03 -14.87 31.14
N PHE A 39 11.56 -14.40 29.96
CA PHE A 39 10.17 -14.55 29.52
C PHE A 39 9.78 -16.04 29.37
N ASP A 40 10.63 -16.86 28.73
CA ASP A 40 10.40 -18.29 28.56
C ASP A 40 10.30 -18.99 29.93
N GLN A 41 11.19 -18.65 30.88
CA GLN A 41 11.16 -19.20 32.24
C GLN A 41 9.91 -18.75 33.00
N TYR A 42 9.50 -17.49 32.87
CA TYR A 42 8.29 -16.95 33.48
C TYR A 42 7.03 -17.67 32.96
N GLN A 43 6.92 -17.82 31.63
CA GLN A 43 5.84 -18.57 30.98
C GLN A 43 5.77 -20.01 31.48
N LYS A 44 6.91 -20.71 31.54
CA LYS A 44 7.00 -22.08 32.03
C LYS A 44 6.62 -22.21 33.52
N THR A 45 7.01 -21.23 34.34
CA THR A 45 6.79 -21.26 35.79
C THR A 45 5.32 -21.03 36.14
N LEU A 46 4.66 -20.12 35.42
CA LEU A 46 3.24 -19.81 35.62
C LEU A 46 2.30 -20.67 34.77
N GLY A 47 2.84 -21.46 33.84
CA GLY A 47 2.05 -22.25 32.90
C GLY A 47 1.21 -21.39 31.95
N ILE A 48 1.66 -20.18 31.63
CA ILE A 48 0.93 -19.23 30.76
C ILE A 48 1.61 -19.08 29.40
N ASP A 49 0.82 -18.85 28.37
CA ASP A 49 1.32 -18.42 27.07
C ASP A 49 1.09 -16.91 26.86
N LEU A 50 2.15 -16.12 27.04
CA LEU A 50 2.10 -14.67 26.84
C LEU A 50 1.85 -14.27 25.38
N TRP A 51 2.16 -15.16 24.43
CA TRP A 51 2.03 -14.90 23.01
C TRP A 51 0.70 -15.35 22.44
N SER A 52 -0.02 -16.25 23.15
CA SER A 52 -1.29 -16.84 22.70
C SER A 52 -2.28 -15.81 22.16
N SER A 53 -2.67 -14.83 22.99
CA SER A 53 -3.64 -13.78 22.62
C SER A 53 -3.18 -12.91 21.44
N HIS A 54 -1.89 -12.57 21.37
CA HIS A 54 -1.34 -11.78 20.28
C HIS A 54 -1.30 -12.59 18.97
N TYR A 55 -0.89 -13.85 19.08
CA TYR A 55 -0.80 -14.78 17.97
C TYR A 55 -2.18 -15.13 17.42
N GLU A 56 -3.17 -15.39 18.28
CA GLU A 56 -4.58 -15.59 17.93
C GLU A 56 -5.13 -14.37 17.18
N ARG A 57 -4.92 -13.16 17.71
CA ARG A 57 -5.34 -11.92 17.05
C ARG A 57 -4.67 -11.76 15.68
N MET A 58 -3.38 -12.11 15.58
CA MET A 58 -2.65 -12.06 14.31
C MET A 58 -3.20 -13.09 13.30
N GLN A 59 -3.51 -14.31 13.74
CA GLN A 59 -4.12 -15.32 12.89
C GLN A 59 -5.52 -14.91 12.43
N GLU A 60 -6.32 -14.32 13.31
CA GLU A 60 -7.66 -13.83 12.98
C GLU A 60 -7.59 -12.70 11.94
N ASN A 61 -6.63 -11.77 12.10
CA ASN A 61 -6.37 -10.72 11.12
C ASN A 61 -5.92 -11.30 9.77
N LEU A 62 -5.03 -12.30 9.78
CA LEU A 62 -4.61 -12.99 8.57
C LEU A 62 -5.78 -13.67 7.86
N LYS A 63 -6.69 -14.30 8.61
CA LYS A 63 -7.91 -14.92 8.08
C LYS A 63 -8.80 -13.87 7.41
N LYS A 64 -9.06 -12.74 8.09
CA LYS A 64 -9.84 -11.62 7.55
C LYS A 64 -9.23 -11.07 6.26
N LEU A 65 -7.91 -10.87 6.22
CA LEU A 65 -7.21 -10.40 5.02
C LEU A 65 -7.29 -11.42 3.88
N LYS A 66 -7.16 -12.72 4.15
CA LYS A 66 -7.34 -13.77 3.15
C LYS A 66 -8.76 -13.78 2.59
N ASP A 67 -9.77 -13.57 3.43
CA ASP A 67 -11.17 -13.51 3.00
C ASP A 67 -11.43 -12.31 2.11
N ILE A 68 -10.93 -11.13 2.49
CA ILE A 68 -11.02 -9.91 1.66
C ILE A 68 -10.32 -10.14 0.31
N ASN A 69 -9.12 -10.71 0.32
CA ASN A 69 -8.37 -10.98 -0.91
C ASN A 69 -9.11 -11.95 -1.83
N ARG A 70 -9.71 -13.01 -1.28
CA ARG A 70 -10.54 -13.95 -2.05
C ARG A 70 -11.74 -13.26 -2.68
N LYS A 71 -12.44 -12.40 -1.93
CA LYS A 71 -13.59 -11.62 -2.45
C LYS A 71 -13.15 -10.71 -3.60
N LEU A 72 -12.09 -9.92 -3.41
CA LEU A 72 -11.57 -9.01 -4.44
C LEU A 72 -11.14 -9.76 -5.72
N ARG A 73 -10.43 -10.90 -5.57
CA ARG A 73 -10.05 -11.73 -6.71
C ARG A 73 -11.27 -12.27 -7.46
N ARG A 74 -12.31 -12.69 -6.73
CA ARG A 74 -13.56 -13.15 -7.34
C ARG A 74 -14.24 -12.02 -8.11
N GLU A 75 -14.33 -10.83 -7.54
CA GLU A 75 -14.91 -9.67 -8.24
C GLU A 75 -14.13 -9.28 -9.50
N ILE A 76 -12.79 -9.35 -9.47
CA ILE A 76 -11.96 -9.11 -10.67
C ILE A 76 -12.32 -10.13 -11.76
N ARG A 77 -12.38 -11.42 -11.41
CA ARG A 77 -12.77 -12.49 -12.34
C ARG A 77 -14.14 -12.27 -12.94
N GLN A 78 -15.12 -11.88 -12.11
CA GLN A 78 -16.47 -11.58 -12.57
C GLN A 78 -16.48 -10.42 -13.58
N ARG A 79 -15.72 -9.35 -13.30
CA ARG A 79 -15.55 -8.23 -14.24
C ARG A 79 -14.82 -8.61 -15.54
N THR A 80 -14.05 -9.70 -15.54
CA THR A 80 -13.45 -10.28 -16.77
C THR A 80 -14.31 -11.36 -17.43
N GLY A 81 -15.53 -11.60 -16.94
CA GLY A 81 -16.47 -12.57 -17.50
C GLY A 81 -16.30 -14.01 -16.99
N GLU A 82 -15.52 -14.23 -15.94
CA GLU A 82 -15.28 -15.54 -15.32
C GLU A 82 -16.08 -15.70 -14.01
N SER A 83 -16.31 -16.95 -13.57
CA SER A 83 -16.94 -17.24 -12.26
C SER A 83 -18.31 -16.55 -12.04
N LEU A 84 -19.14 -16.51 -13.08
CA LEU A 84 -20.46 -15.88 -13.07
C LEU A 84 -21.59 -16.80 -12.56
N ASN A 85 -21.34 -18.11 -12.46
CA ASN A 85 -22.36 -19.12 -12.13
C ASN A 85 -23.04 -18.90 -10.77
N ASP A 86 -22.37 -18.22 -9.84
CA ASP A 86 -22.86 -17.97 -8.49
C ASP A 86 -23.60 -16.63 -8.35
N LEU A 87 -23.75 -15.87 -9.45
CA LEU A 87 -24.45 -14.59 -9.46
C LEU A 87 -25.93 -14.78 -9.80
N SER A 88 -26.79 -14.05 -9.09
CA SER A 88 -28.19 -13.95 -9.48
C SER A 88 -28.34 -13.13 -10.77
N TYR A 89 -29.51 -13.22 -11.41
CA TYR A 89 -29.82 -12.38 -12.57
C TYR A 89 -29.71 -10.88 -12.25
N GLU A 90 -30.18 -10.46 -11.06
CA GLU A 90 -30.06 -9.06 -10.62
C GLU A 90 -28.59 -8.64 -10.44
N ASP A 91 -27.74 -9.52 -9.90
CA ASP A 91 -26.32 -9.25 -9.75
C ASP A 91 -25.61 -9.14 -11.10
N LEU A 92 -26.01 -9.97 -12.08
CA LEU A 92 -25.49 -9.91 -13.44
C LEU A 92 -25.87 -8.60 -14.15
N LEU A 93 -27.11 -8.13 -13.97
CA LEU A 93 -27.54 -6.83 -14.50
C LEU A 93 -26.73 -5.68 -13.91
N ARG A 94 -26.53 -5.68 -12.58
CA ARG A 94 -25.70 -4.66 -11.91
C ARG A 94 -24.25 -4.70 -12.41
N LEU A 95 -23.68 -5.91 -12.54
CA LEU A 95 -22.34 -6.09 -13.05
C LEU A 95 -22.21 -5.56 -14.48
N GLN A 96 -23.19 -5.82 -15.34
CA GLN A 96 -23.22 -5.27 -16.69
C GLN A 96 -23.27 -3.74 -16.70
N GLU A 97 -24.17 -3.14 -15.92
CA GLU A 97 -24.31 -1.69 -15.81
C GLU A 97 -23.01 -1.04 -15.31
N ASP A 98 -22.39 -1.58 -14.26
CA ASP A 98 -21.11 -1.12 -13.72
C ASP A 98 -20.00 -1.15 -14.79
N MET A 99 -19.96 -2.21 -15.60
CA MET A 99 -18.97 -2.38 -16.67
C MET A 99 -19.21 -1.38 -17.82
N GLU A 100 -20.46 -1.13 -18.20
CA GLU A 100 -20.83 -0.16 -19.23
C GLU A 100 -20.46 1.27 -18.81
N ILE A 101 -20.78 1.65 -17.57
CA ILE A 101 -20.41 2.95 -17.00
C ILE A 101 -18.88 3.11 -16.95
N SER A 102 -18.18 2.10 -16.44
CA SER A 102 -16.71 2.12 -16.35
C SER A 102 -16.06 2.24 -17.72
N LEU A 103 -16.56 1.52 -18.71
CA LEU A 103 -16.08 1.57 -20.09
C LEU A 103 -16.29 2.94 -20.72
N LYS A 104 -17.44 3.58 -20.47
CA LYS A 104 -17.72 4.95 -20.91
C LYS A 104 -16.69 5.94 -20.32
N ILE A 105 -16.45 5.88 -19.01
CA ILE A 105 -15.46 6.75 -18.35
C ILE A 105 -14.06 6.58 -18.96
N ILE A 106 -13.64 5.33 -19.21
CA ILE A 106 -12.34 5.03 -19.83
C ILE A 106 -12.27 5.61 -21.24
N ARG A 107 -13.32 5.43 -22.05
CA ARG A 107 -13.39 5.96 -23.42
C ARG A 107 -13.33 7.48 -23.42
N ASP A 108 -14.12 8.14 -22.58
CA ASP A 108 -14.16 9.60 -22.48
C ASP A 108 -12.78 10.16 -22.11
N ARG A 109 -12.10 9.55 -21.15
CA ARG A 109 -10.72 9.92 -20.78
C ARG A 109 -9.75 9.69 -21.93
N LYS A 110 -9.84 8.55 -22.63
CA LYS A 110 -8.97 8.24 -23.77
C LYS A 110 -9.15 9.25 -24.89
N TYR A 111 -10.39 9.57 -25.26
CA TYR A 111 -10.67 10.55 -26.30
C TYR A 111 -10.25 11.97 -25.92
N LYS A 112 -10.42 12.37 -24.65
CA LYS A 112 -9.90 13.65 -24.16
C LYS A 112 -8.38 13.75 -24.32
N VAL A 113 -7.64 12.71 -23.95
CA VAL A 113 -6.18 12.68 -24.11
C VAL A 113 -5.77 12.77 -25.58
N ILE A 114 -6.40 11.97 -26.45
CA ILE A 114 -6.13 11.98 -27.90
C ILE A 114 -6.46 13.35 -28.50
N GLY A 115 -7.61 13.94 -28.14
CA GLY A 115 -8.03 15.26 -28.60
C GLY A 115 -7.01 16.35 -28.23
N ASN A 116 -6.54 16.35 -26.97
CA ASN A 116 -5.52 17.28 -26.51
C ASN A 116 -4.19 17.12 -27.28
N GLN A 117 -3.80 15.87 -27.59
CA GLN A 117 -2.60 15.61 -28.39
C GLN A 117 -2.76 16.13 -29.82
N ILE A 118 -3.90 15.87 -30.47
CA ILE A 118 -4.20 16.38 -31.82
C ILE A 118 -4.13 17.92 -31.82
N GLU A 119 -4.74 18.58 -30.86
CA GLU A 119 -4.71 20.05 -30.78
C GLU A 119 -3.29 20.58 -30.59
N THR A 120 -2.50 19.93 -29.74
CA THR A 120 -1.10 20.27 -29.51
C THR A 120 -0.29 20.17 -30.80
N TYR A 121 -0.43 19.07 -31.55
CA TYR A 121 0.28 18.92 -32.82
C TYR A 121 -0.21 19.89 -33.90
N LYS A 122 -1.52 20.17 -33.98
CA LYS A 122 -2.06 21.21 -34.87
C LYS A 122 -1.48 22.60 -34.58
N LYS A 123 -1.26 22.93 -33.30
CA LYS A 123 -0.58 24.19 -32.91
C LYS A 123 0.89 24.20 -33.35
N LYS A 124 1.61 23.08 -33.18
CA LYS A 124 3.01 22.95 -33.64
C LYS A 124 3.14 23.12 -35.15
N VAL A 125 2.28 22.47 -35.94
CA VAL A 125 2.28 22.60 -37.41
C VAL A 125 2.06 24.05 -37.82
N ARG A 126 1.01 24.71 -37.30
CA ARG A 126 0.74 26.12 -37.60
C ARG A 126 1.92 27.04 -37.28
N ASN A 127 2.56 26.82 -36.13
CA ASN A 127 3.74 27.58 -35.72
C ASN A 127 4.92 27.40 -36.69
N VAL A 128 5.18 26.16 -37.12
CA VAL A 128 6.26 25.88 -38.09
C VAL A 128 5.94 26.50 -39.46
N GLU A 129 4.70 26.41 -39.92
CA GLU A 129 4.27 27.06 -41.17
C GLU A 129 4.42 28.58 -41.11
N GLU A 130 4.12 29.19 -39.96
CA GLU A 130 4.28 30.63 -39.75
C GLU A 130 5.75 31.05 -39.75
N ILE A 131 6.61 30.33 -39.02
CA ILE A 131 8.06 30.55 -39.06
C ILE A 131 8.60 30.43 -40.49
N HIS A 132 8.17 29.40 -41.23
CA HIS A 132 8.60 29.20 -42.61
C HIS A 132 8.18 30.36 -43.53
N ARG A 133 6.94 30.85 -43.40
CA ARG A 133 6.48 32.03 -44.16
C ARG A 133 7.29 33.28 -43.82
N ASN A 134 7.56 33.53 -42.54
CA ASN A 134 8.33 34.70 -42.12
C ASN A 134 9.77 34.66 -42.65
N LEU A 135 10.43 33.50 -42.58
CA LEU A 135 11.76 33.32 -43.17
C LEU A 135 11.77 33.56 -44.69
N LEU A 136 10.78 33.03 -45.42
CA LEU A 136 10.66 33.30 -46.86
C LEU A 136 10.53 34.80 -47.16
N HIS A 137 9.78 35.55 -46.36
CA HIS A 137 9.72 37.01 -46.50
C HIS A 137 11.09 37.68 -46.27
N GLU A 138 11.80 37.30 -45.21
CA GLU A 138 13.14 37.82 -44.89
C GLU A 138 14.20 37.51 -45.96
N PHE A 139 14.10 36.36 -46.66
CA PHE A 139 15.05 35.99 -47.72
C PHE A 139 14.74 36.62 -49.10
N VAL A 140 13.51 37.11 -49.32
CA VAL A 140 13.10 37.71 -50.61
C VAL A 140 13.34 39.22 -50.63
N GLU A 141 13.32 39.90 -49.49
CA GLU A 141 13.62 41.34 -49.38
C GLU A 141 15.09 41.78 -49.63
N PRO A 142 16.17 40.99 -49.41
CA PRO A 142 17.54 41.46 -49.55
C PRO A 142 18.04 41.59 -51.00
N LEU A 143 17.27 41.15 -52.01
CA LEU A 143 17.67 41.17 -53.42
C LEU A 143 17.19 42.42 -54.19
N ALA A 144 16.62 43.41 -53.49
CA ALA A 144 16.23 44.69 -54.06
C ALA A 144 17.20 45.81 -53.62
N TYR A 145 18.43 45.79 -54.13
CA TYR A 145 19.34 46.94 -54.14
C TYR A 145 20.08 47.01 -55.49
#